data_AF-A0A6N8TK78-F1
#
_entry.id   AF-A0A6N8TK78-F1
#
_cell.length_a   1.000
_cell.length_b   1.000
_cell.length_c   1.000
_cell.angle_alpha   90.00
_cell.angle_beta   90.00
_cell.angle_gamma   90.00
#
_symmetry.space_group_name_H-M   'P 1'
#
loop_
_entity.id
_entity.type
_entity.pdbx_description
1 polymer ?
#
loop_
_entity_poly.entity_id
_entity_poly.type
_entity_poly.pdbx_seq_one_letter_code
_entity_poly.pdbx_strand_id
1 'polypeptide(L)'
;MSNRPSLGFDDDDESVTPPAKADVLDLSGFQPKPVVRPDRQKVAEAAAKAQFRSREAKAPVAMAPVTTPAQVKVTRRRRTGRSAQLNLKCRPDTIEQFYAIADANGWVLGEAFERAVDLLEQDVKAKRKGS
;
A
#
# COMPACT_ATOMS: atom_id res chain seq x y z
N MET A 1 -13.69 -43.28 -8.71
CA MET A 1 -12.59 -43.70 -9.62
C MET A 1 -12.06 -42.45 -10.30
N SER A 2 -11.01 -41.83 -9.75
CA SER A 2 -10.47 -40.58 -10.30
C SER A 2 -9.49 -40.92 -11.43
N ASN A 3 -9.98 -40.82 -12.67
CA ASN A 3 -9.17 -41.02 -13.87
C ASN A 3 -8.47 -39.68 -14.20
N ARG A 4 -7.39 -39.35 -13.48
CA ARG A 4 -6.55 -38.19 -13.79
C ARG A 4 -5.52 -38.63 -14.83
N PRO A 5 -5.49 -38.04 -16.03
CA PRO A 5 -4.46 -38.37 -17.02
C PRO A 5 -3.07 -38.12 -16.44
N SER A 6 -2.18 -39.10 -16.55
CA SER A 6 -0.76 -38.98 -16.16
C SER A 6 -0.12 -37.88 -17.01
N LEU A 7 0.47 -36.89 -16.36
CA LEU A 7 1.10 -35.72 -16.99
C LEU A 7 2.53 -36.01 -17.51
N GLY A 8 2.92 -37.29 -17.63
CA GLY A 8 4.22 -37.68 -18.18
C GLY A 8 5.43 -37.35 -17.30
N PHE A 9 5.21 -37.03 -16.02
CA PHE A 9 6.29 -36.76 -15.06
C PHE A 9 6.86 -38.02 -14.39
N ASP A 10 6.35 -39.20 -14.71
CA ASP A 10 6.81 -40.49 -14.14
C ASP A 10 7.99 -41.10 -14.91
N ASP A 11 8.26 -40.61 -16.14
CA ASP A 11 9.32 -41.15 -17.02
C ASP A 11 10.70 -40.48 -16.80
N ASP A 12 10.77 -39.47 -15.94
CA ASP A 12 11.99 -38.71 -15.62
C ASP A 12 12.56 -39.05 -14.22
N ASP A 13 12.17 -40.19 -13.62
CA ASP A 13 12.90 -40.78 -12.47
C ASP A 13 14.12 -41.58 -12.96
N GLU A 14 14.88 -41.01 -13.91
CA GLU A 14 16.24 -41.45 -14.13
C GLU A 14 16.99 -41.09 -12.84
N SER A 15 17.36 -42.11 -12.06
CA SER A 15 18.07 -41.95 -10.81
C SER A 15 19.35 -41.15 -11.06
N VAL A 16 19.28 -39.83 -10.85
CA VAL A 16 20.41 -38.92 -10.98
C VAL A 16 21.40 -39.34 -9.91
N THR A 17 22.38 -40.14 -10.33
CA THR A 17 23.49 -40.51 -9.47
C THR A 17 24.18 -39.21 -9.12
N PRO A 18 24.25 -38.81 -7.82
CA PRO A 18 24.86 -37.56 -7.48
C PRO A 18 26.31 -37.59 -7.96
N PRO A 19 26.77 -36.61 -8.76
CA PRO A 19 28.15 -36.59 -9.19
C PRO A 19 29.03 -36.62 -7.94
N ALA A 20 30.06 -37.47 -7.98
CA ALA A 20 31.07 -37.52 -6.93
C ALA A 20 31.57 -36.10 -6.64
N LYS A 21 31.67 -35.74 -5.36
CA LYS A 21 32.12 -34.42 -4.88
C LYS A 21 33.57 -34.16 -5.29
N ALA A 22 33.80 -33.79 -6.53
CA ALA A 22 35.04 -33.30 -7.10
C ALA A 22 34.59 -32.43 -8.30
N ASP A 23 34.64 -31.11 -8.28
CA ASP A 23 35.41 -30.17 -7.48
C ASP A 23 34.47 -29.10 -6.93
N VAL A 24 34.71 -28.68 -5.68
CA VAL A 24 34.07 -27.45 -5.16
C VAL A 24 34.49 -26.34 -6.10
N LEU A 25 33.53 -25.81 -6.86
CA LEU A 25 33.70 -24.77 -7.86
C LEU A 25 34.62 -23.68 -7.30
N ASP A 26 35.76 -23.42 -7.95
CA ASP A 26 36.72 -22.42 -7.45
C ASP A 26 36.13 -21.02 -7.57
N LEU A 27 35.59 -20.52 -6.47
CA LEU A 27 35.01 -19.18 -6.33
C LEU A 27 36.07 -18.10 -6.05
N SER A 28 37.36 -18.44 -6.04
CA SER A 28 38.44 -17.48 -5.75
C SER A 28 38.49 -16.32 -6.77
N GLY A 29 37.99 -16.56 -7.99
CA GLY A 29 37.81 -15.53 -9.03
C GLY A 29 36.54 -14.69 -8.88
N PHE A 30 35.60 -15.04 -8.00
CA PHE A 30 34.39 -14.26 -7.70
C PHE A 30 34.71 -13.12 -6.73
N GLN A 31 35.61 -12.23 -7.14
CA GLN A 31 35.91 -11.02 -6.39
C GLN A 31 35.09 -9.85 -6.97
N PRO A 32 34.54 -8.98 -6.11
CA PRO A 32 33.81 -7.80 -6.57
C PRO A 32 34.76 -6.91 -7.38
N LYS A 33 34.38 -6.62 -8.64
CA LYS A 33 35.11 -5.65 -9.45
C LYS A 33 35.12 -4.30 -8.72
N PRO A 34 36.26 -3.58 -8.69
CA PRO A 34 36.31 -2.27 -8.09
C PRO A 34 35.30 -1.35 -8.76
N VAL A 35 34.38 -0.79 -7.96
CA VAL A 35 33.31 0.06 -8.46
C VAL A 35 33.90 1.40 -8.85
N VAL A 36 34.19 1.58 -10.14
CA VAL A 36 34.48 2.89 -10.71
C VAL A 36 33.17 3.66 -10.76
N ARG A 37 32.93 4.49 -9.75
CA ARG A 37 31.76 5.35 -9.73
C ARG A 37 31.99 6.48 -10.74
N PRO A 38 31.13 6.62 -11.77
CA PRO A 38 31.22 7.77 -12.66
C PRO A 38 31.02 9.05 -11.85
N ASP A 39 31.64 10.12 -12.33
CA ASP A 39 31.51 11.45 -11.72
C ASP A 39 30.03 11.84 -11.64
N ARG A 40 29.58 12.10 -10.42
CA ARG A 40 28.16 12.41 -10.12
C ARG A 40 27.67 13.61 -10.92
N GLN A 41 28.54 14.57 -11.22
CA GLN A 41 28.17 15.75 -12.01
C GLN A 41 27.81 15.38 -13.44
N LYS A 42 28.62 14.53 -14.09
CA LYS A 42 28.36 14.05 -15.46
C LYS A 42 27.10 13.20 -15.55
N VAL A 43 26.82 12.40 -14.52
CA VAL A 43 25.58 11.61 -14.42
C VAL A 43 24.35 12.51 -14.30
N ALA A 44 24.42 13.56 -13.48
CA ALA A 44 23.33 14.52 -13.32
C ALA A 44 23.06 15.33 -14.61
N GLU A 45 24.12 15.76 -15.30
CA GLU A 45 24.01 16.44 -16.60
C GLU A 45 23.39 15.56 -17.68
N ALA A 46 23.79 14.28 -17.75
CA ALA A 46 23.23 13.31 -18.69
C ALA A 46 21.74 13.05 -18.40
N ALA A 47 21.37 12.91 -17.12
CA ALA A 47 19.98 12.72 -16.71
C ALA A 47 19.10 13.94 -17.07
N ALA A 48 19.62 15.16 -16.85
CA ALA A 48 18.93 16.40 -17.22
C ALA A 48 18.73 16.52 -18.74
N LYS A 49 19.75 16.19 -19.54
CA LYS A 49 19.65 16.14 -21.01
C LYS A 49 18.63 15.08 -21.47
N ALA A 50 18.56 13.95 -20.78
CA ALA A 50 17.61 12.87 -21.05
C ALA A 50 16.21 13.10 -20.45
N GLN A 51 15.90 14.31 -19.95
CA GLN A 51 14.62 14.65 -19.31
C GLN A 51 14.25 13.79 -18.08
N PHE A 52 15.21 13.04 -17.51
CA PHE A 52 15.03 12.33 -16.25
C PHE A 52 15.12 13.32 -15.09
N ARG A 53 13.97 13.88 -14.72
CA ARG A 53 13.85 14.76 -13.55
C ARG A 53 13.88 13.93 -12.27
N SER A 54 14.88 14.17 -11.43
CA SER A 54 14.95 13.58 -10.08
C SER A 54 13.71 14.00 -9.27
N ARG A 55 13.09 13.02 -8.62
CA ARG A 55 11.99 13.21 -7.65
C ARG A 55 12.48 13.27 -6.21
N GLU A 56 13.80 13.30 -5.99
CA GLU A 56 14.35 13.45 -4.66
C GLU A 56 13.85 14.77 -4.05
N ALA A 57 13.36 14.67 -2.81
CA ALA A 57 12.95 15.84 -2.05
C ALA A 57 14.16 16.77 -1.93
N LYS A 58 14.05 17.97 -2.49
CA LYS A 58 15.02 19.04 -2.29
C LYS A 58 15.25 19.17 -0.79
N ALA A 59 16.51 18.99 -0.34
CA ALA A 59 16.87 19.17 1.05
C ALA A 59 16.26 20.50 1.54
N PRO A 60 15.59 20.52 2.70
CA PRO A 60 14.89 21.71 3.15
C PRO A 60 15.92 22.82 3.26
N VAL A 61 15.79 23.82 2.37
CA VAL A 61 16.43 25.11 2.58
C VAL A 61 15.91 25.56 3.93
N ALA A 62 16.82 25.80 4.88
CA ALA A 62 16.50 26.34 6.18
C ALA A 62 15.87 27.73 5.98
N MET A 63 14.57 27.74 5.70
CA MET A 63 13.75 28.94 5.73
C MET A 63 13.60 29.29 7.20
N ALA A 64 13.92 30.55 7.51
CA ALA A 64 13.76 31.17 8.81
C ALA A 64 12.43 30.78 9.47
N PRO A 65 12.38 30.67 10.81
CA PRO A 65 11.19 30.18 11.51
C PRO A 65 10.03 31.15 11.30
N VAL A 66 9.16 30.82 10.35
CA VAL A 66 7.83 31.39 10.28
C VAL A 66 7.06 30.83 11.47
N THR A 67 6.83 31.71 12.45
CA THR A 67 5.96 31.51 13.60
C THR A 67 4.51 31.38 13.11
N THR A 68 4.17 30.24 12.55
CA THR A 68 2.79 29.78 12.46
C THR A 68 2.74 28.46 13.20
N PRO A 69 1.86 28.29 14.21
CA PRO A 69 1.66 26.98 14.80
C PRO A 69 1.12 26.09 13.69
N ALA A 70 2.01 25.28 13.11
CA ALA A 70 1.64 24.14 12.31
C ALA A 70 0.70 23.34 13.21
N GLN A 71 -0.60 23.41 12.91
CA GLN A 71 -1.57 22.55 13.55
C GLN A 71 -1.08 21.15 13.26
N VAL A 72 -0.42 20.56 14.27
CA VAL A 72 -0.11 19.15 14.31
C VAL A 72 -1.46 18.51 14.06
N LYS A 73 -1.71 18.05 12.83
CA LYS A 73 -2.83 17.18 12.53
C LYS A 73 -2.54 15.98 13.39
N VAL A 74 -3.08 16.02 14.62
CA VAL A 74 -3.07 14.91 15.55
C VAL A 74 -3.66 13.79 14.73
N THR A 75 -2.81 12.89 14.24
CA THR A 75 -3.28 11.70 13.55
C THR A 75 -4.05 10.97 14.61
N ARG A 76 -5.38 11.18 14.62
CA ARG A 76 -6.32 10.51 15.51
C ARG A 76 -6.41 9.07 15.01
N ARG A 77 -5.34 8.30 15.20
CA ARG A 77 -5.32 6.86 14.94
C ARG A 77 -6.16 6.20 16.04
N ARG A 78 -7.48 6.35 15.91
CA ARG A 78 -8.43 5.67 16.78
C ARG A 78 -8.40 4.20 16.37
N ARG A 79 -7.93 3.32 17.26
CA ARG A 79 -8.07 1.87 17.10
C ARG A 79 -9.50 1.50 17.48
N THR A 80 -10.43 1.60 16.53
CA THR A 80 -11.87 1.38 16.77
C THR A 80 -12.34 -0.04 16.45
N GLY A 81 -11.43 -0.99 16.18
CA GLY A 81 -11.80 -2.37 15.81
C GLY A 81 -12.45 -2.53 14.43
N ARG A 82 -12.64 -1.43 13.66
CA ARG A 82 -13.21 -1.44 12.31
C ARG A 82 -12.20 -2.04 11.32
N SER A 83 -12.34 -3.34 11.05
CA SER A 83 -11.44 -4.12 10.17
C SER A 83 -12.07 -4.52 8.83
N ALA A 84 -13.40 -4.53 8.73
CA ALA A 84 -14.12 -4.89 7.52
C ALA A 84 -14.32 -3.69 6.58
N GLN A 85 -14.13 -3.90 5.29
CA GLN A 85 -14.40 -2.90 4.25
C GLN A 85 -15.80 -3.12 3.66
N LEU A 86 -16.56 -2.04 3.53
CA LEU A 86 -17.83 -2.01 2.83
C LEU A 86 -17.69 -1.18 1.55
N ASN A 87 -17.90 -1.79 0.39
CA ASN A 87 -17.83 -1.11 -0.90
C ASN A 87 -19.24 -0.78 -1.40
N LEU A 88 -19.53 0.51 -1.53
CA LEU A 88 -20.82 1.03 -1.95
C LEU A 88 -20.65 2.00 -3.13
N LYS A 89 -21.61 2.00 -4.04
CA LYS A 89 -21.75 3.04 -5.05
C LYS A 89 -22.81 4.02 -4.56
N CYS A 90 -22.41 5.27 -4.36
CA CYS A 90 -23.29 6.34 -3.90
C CYS A 90 -23.31 7.47 -4.92
N ARG A 91 -24.38 8.28 -4.90
CA ARG A 91 -24.43 9.53 -5.68
C ARG A 91 -23.42 10.53 -5.10
N PRO A 92 -22.79 11.40 -5.91
CA PRO A 92 -21.85 12.43 -5.43
C PRO A 92 -22.45 13.30 -4.31
N ASP A 93 -23.67 13.81 -4.51
CA ASP A 93 -24.33 14.66 -3.50
C ASP A 93 -24.49 13.96 -2.14
N THR A 94 -24.79 12.66 -2.16
CA THR A 94 -24.97 11.87 -0.92
C THR A 94 -23.63 11.67 -0.20
N ILE A 95 -22.55 11.54 -0.96
CA ILE A 95 -21.19 11.44 -0.40
C ILE A 95 -20.82 12.75 0.30
N GLU A 96 -21.06 13.89 -0.34
CA GLU A 96 -20.79 15.21 0.23
C GLU A 96 -21.59 15.46 1.50
N GLN A 97 -22.89 15.14 1.49
CA GLN A 97 -23.74 15.26 2.68
C GLN A 97 -23.23 14.38 3.83
N PHE A 98 -22.81 13.16 3.54
CA PHE A 98 -22.26 12.26 4.55
C PHE A 98 -20.96 12.81 5.18
N TYR A 99 -20.06 13.35 4.36
CA TYR A 99 -18.85 14.03 4.84
C TYR A 99 -19.18 15.24 5.70
N ALA A 100 -20.09 16.10 5.25
CA ALA A 100 -20.50 17.29 5.99
C ALA A 100 -21.06 16.95 7.39
N ILE A 101 -21.89 15.90 7.48
CA ILE A 101 -22.43 15.40 8.75
C ILE A 101 -21.30 14.87 9.64
N ALA A 102 -20.39 14.07 9.09
CA ALA A 102 -19.27 13.54 9.86
C ALA A 102 -18.37 14.66 10.40
N ASP A 103 -18.03 15.64 9.56
CA ASP A 103 -17.16 16.76 9.92
C ASP A 103 -17.80 17.69 10.95
N ALA A 104 -19.09 18.01 10.79
CA ALA A 104 -19.83 18.85 11.74
C ALA A 104 -19.87 18.26 13.15
N ASN A 105 -19.88 16.93 13.27
CA ASN A 105 -19.88 16.24 14.54
C ASN A 105 -18.48 15.79 15.00
N GLY A 106 -17.43 16.04 14.19
CA GLY A 106 -16.06 15.62 14.46
C GLY A 106 -15.86 14.10 14.42
N TRP A 107 -16.72 13.36 13.72
CA TRP A 107 -16.69 11.91 13.60
C TRP A 107 -15.72 11.43 12.52
N VAL A 108 -15.21 10.21 12.71
CA VAL A 108 -14.58 9.47 11.61
C VAL A 108 -15.67 8.78 10.80
N LEU A 109 -15.48 8.61 9.48
CA LEU A 109 -16.49 8.01 8.59
C LEU A 109 -17.07 6.69 9.09
N GLY A 110 -16.25 5.81 9.67
CA GLY A 110 -16.74 4.56 10.25
C GLY A 110 -17.69 4.76 11.43
N GLU A 111 -17.46 5.79 12.25
CA GLU A 111 -18.36 6.15 13.36
C GLU A 111 -19.65 6.77 12.84
N ALA A 112 -19.54 7.67 11.86
CA ALA A 112 -20.70 8.27 11.23
C ALA A 112 -21.60 7.19 10.58
N PHE A 113 -20.98 6.17 9.98
CA PHE A 113 -21.70 5.04 9.40
C PHE A 113 -22.41 4.19 10.46
N GLU A 114 -21.75 3.84 11.57
CA GLU A 114 -22.37 3.11 12.69
C GLU A 114 -23.63 3.84 13.20
N ARG A 115 -23.54 5.16 13.41
CA ARG A 115 -24.68 5.98 13.84
C ARG A 115 -25.79 6.03 12.79
N ALA A 116 -25.45 6.09 11.50
CA ALA A 116 -26.44 6.07 10.43
C ALA A 116 -27.20 4.74 10.40
N VAL A 117 -26.51 3.61 10.66
CA VAL A 117 -27.14 2.28 10.75
C VAL A 117 -28.11 2.21 11.93
N ASP A 118 -27.71 2.70 13.11
CA ASP A 118 -28.58 2.72 14.29
C ASP A 118 -29.87 3.53 14.06
N LEU A 119 -29.72 4.72 13.44
CA LEU A 119 -30.87 5.57 13.08
C LEU A 119 -31.79 4.89 12.07
N LEU A 120 -31.22 4.22 11.06
CA LEU A 120 -32.00 3.49 10.06
C LEU A 120 -32.75 2.30 10.70
N GLU A 121 -32.14 1.59 11.63
CA GLU A 121 -32.79 0.48 12.35
C GLU A 121 -33.99 0.98 13.19
N GLN A 122 -33.83 2.13 13.86
CA GLN A 122 -34.91 2.77 14.62
C GLN A 122 -36.08 3.17 13.71
N ASP A 123 -35.81 3.81 12.58
CA ASP A 123 -36.84 4.21 11.61
C ASP A 123 -37.59 2.99 11.03
N VAL A 124 -36.86 1.92 10.68
CA VAL A 124 -37.46 0.67 10.20
C VAL A 124 -38.31 0.01 11.27
N LYS A 125 -37.86 -0.04 12.53
CA LYS A 125 -38.64 -0.59 13.65
C LYS A 125 -39.91 0.23 13.91
N ALA A 126 -39.83 1.56 13.83
CA ALA A 126 -40.98 2.45 13.99
C ALA A 126 -42.03 2.20 12.89
N LYS A 127 -41.60 2.13 11.62
CA LYS A 127 -42.50 1.84 10.48
C LYS A 127 -43.18 0.49 10.57
N ARG A 128 -42.50 -0.54 11.08
CA ARG A 128 -43.07 -1.89 11.24
C ARG A 128 -44.08 -2.01 12.39
N LYS A 129 -44.03 -1.13 13.39
CA LYS A 129 -45.00 -1.11 14.50
C LYS A 129 -46.28 -0.33 14.16
N GLY A 130 -46.23 0.53 13.16
CA GLY A 130 -47.36 1.32 12.68
C GLY A 130 -48.08 0.73 11.46
N SER A 131 -47.66 -0.44 10.97
CA SER A 131 -48.30 -1.21 9.90
C SER A 131 -48.88 -2.50 10.45
#